data_AF-A0A8B8J8Q7-F1
#
_entry.id   AF-A0A8B8J8Q7-F1
#
_cell.length_a   1.000
_cell.length_b   1.000
_cell.length_c   1.000
_cell.angle_alpha   90.00
_cell.angle_beta   90.00
_cell.angle_gamma   90.00
#
_symmetry.space_group_name_H-M   'P 1'
#
loop_
_entity.id
_entity.type
_entity.pdbx_description
1 polymer ?
#
loop_
_entity_poly.entity_id
_entity_poly.type
_entity_poly.pdbx_seq_one_letter_code
_entity_poly.pdbx_strand_id
1 'polypeptide(L)'
;MSLDGAVEMREDPPAGNGNGNGAVTVAPPTGRPSYGNRRLRLNPNTEHKPERYDDLEAELDPSIFRSLERHLPPSMLEAPRDSKVQFMKEIIARYLSDGERTRPLHKELYNVHPTTFFVPSFVKAINENTEESFRNIMSEPSPKVYTFAMLQPTFCELLLDEVENFERWVDAVKFKIMRPNTMNKYGAVLDDFGLEAMLNKLMEEFICPISKVFFPEVGGSTLDSHHGFVVEYGKDKDVELGFHVDDSEVTLNICLGKQFSGGELFFRGVRCDKHVNSETQPEEIFDYSHVPGQAVLHRGRHRHGARATTSGHRINLLLWCRRSKSMLQQLTDDKELLCCRMYFFSMAVCSECFLKLAGNLFPLFSIPDKASIITL
;
A
#
# COMPACT_ATOMS: atom_id res chain seq x y z
N MET A 1 -4.97 61.76 11.46
CA MET A 1 -5.25 62.33 10.13
C MET A 1 -4.11 61.87 9.23
N SER A 2 -4.23 60.69 8.65
CA SER A 2 -4.78 60.40 7.30
C SER A 2 -3.61 60.14 6.35
N LEU A 3 -3.45 58.90 5.86
CA LEU A 3 -3.69 58.45 4.46
C LEU A 3 -2.47 58.78 3.56
N ASP A 4 -1.90 57.95 2.69
CA ASP A 4 -2.36 56.79 1.91
C ASP A 4 -1.16 55.95 1.42
N GLY A 5 -1.38 54.67 1.13
CA GLY A 5 -0.45 53.79 0.41
C GLY A 5 -1.06 52.43 0.16
N ALA A 6 -1.78 52.32 -0.97
CA ALA A 6 -2.65 51.22 -1.37
C ALA A 6 -1.96 49.84 -1.47
N VAL A 7 -2.64 48.81 -0.95
CA VAL A 7 -2.38 47.39 -1.18
C VAL A 7 -3.53 46.86 -2.05
N GLU A 8 -3.21 46.39 -3.25
CA GLU A 8 -4.17 45.67 -4.10
C GLU A 8 -4.52 44.31 -3.48
N MET A 9 -5.70 44.24 -2.87
CA MET A 9 -6.41 42.99 -2.61
C MET A 9 -6.98 42.44 -3.91
N ARG A 10 -6.66 41.19 -4.24
CA ARG A 10 -7.46 40.40 -5.21
C ARG A 10 -8.60 39.72 -4.46
N GLU A 11 -9.80 39.95 -4.96
CA GLU A 11 -11.08 39.51 -4.43
C GLU A 11 -11.31 38.01 -4.67
N ASP A 12 -11.66 37.28 -3.60
CA ASP A 12 -12.27 35.94 -3.68
C ASP A 12 -13.78 36.08 -3.96
N PRO A 13 -14.40 35.26 -4.83
CA PRO A 13 -15.84 35.24 -4.99
C PRO A 13 -16.53 34.33 -3.94
N PRO A 14 -17.82 34.57 -3.64
CA PRO A 14 -18.40 34.29 -2.33
C PRO A 14 -18.93 32.86 -2.15
N ALA A 15 -18.97 32.45 -0.88
CA ALA A 15 -19.64 31.27 -0.38
C ALA A 15 -21.16 31.31 -0.69
N GLY A 16 -21.63 30.33 -1.46
CA GLY A 16 -23.04 30.08 -1.73
C GLY A 16 -23.57 28.94 -0.87
N ASN A 17 -24.43 29.28 0.10
CA ASN A 17 -25.22 28.34 0.87
C ASN A 17 -26.41 27.87 0.01
N GLY A 18 -26.49 26.58 -0.31
CA GLY A 18 -27.52 26.02 -1.19
C GLY A 18 -27.88 24.59 -0.82
N ASN A 19 -28.92 24.44 -0.01
CA ASN A 19 -29.60 23.18 0.27
C ASN A 19 -30.40 22.74 -0.97
N GLY A 20 -30.14 21.56 -1.51
CA GLY A 20 -30.86 21.03 -2.69
C GLY A 20 -30.60 19.55 -2.94
N ASN A 21 -31.63 18.73 -2.70
CA ASN A 21 -31.72 17.33 -3.12
C ASN A 21 -31.36 17.15 -4.60
N GLY A 22 -30.40 16.28 -4.91
CA GLY A 22 -30.05 15.88 -6.27
C GLY A 22 -29.65 14.41 -6.30
N ALA A 23 -30.43 13.62 -7.02
CA ALA A 23 -30.28 12.18 -7.19
C ALA A 23 -28.88 11.78 -7.70
N VAL A 24 -28.32 10.72 -7.10
CA VAL A 24 -27.07 10.09 -7.54
C VAL A 24 -27.33 9.34 -8.84
N THR A 25 -26.96 9.94 -9.97
CA THR A 25 -26.81 9.21 -11.23
C THR A 25 -25.53 8.39 -11.19
N VAL A 26 -25.68 7.07 -11.22
CA VAL A 26 -24.61 6.08 -11.30
C VAL A 26 -23.80 6.31 -12.57
N ALA A 27 -22.54 6.74 -12.42
CA ALA A 27 -21.58 6.75 -13.51
C ALA A 27 -21.13 5.31 -13.82
N PRO A 28 -20.94 4.93 -15.10
CA PRO A 28 -20.50 3.58 -15.47
C PRO A 28 -19.05 3.33 -15.02
N PRO A 29 -18.66 2.07 -14.76
CA PRO A 29 -17.39 1.73 -14.17
C PRO A 29 -16.26 1.94 -15.17
N THR A 30 -15.60 3.09 -15.12
CA THR A 30 -14.28 3.27 -15.75
C THR A 30 -13.22 2.81 -14.75
N GLY A 31 -13.15 1.49 -14.55
CA GLY A 31 -12.09 0.89 -13.75
C GLY A 31 -10.74 1.18 -14.39
N ARG A 32 -9.91 2.02 -13.75
CA ARG A 32 -8.49 2.07 -14.05
C ARG A 32 -7.89 0.69 -13.73
N PRO A 33 -7.11 0.08 -14.63
CA PRO A 33 -6.53 -1.23 -14.36
C PRO A 33 -5.54 -1.17 -13.19
N SER A 34 -5.63 -2.15 -12.29
CA SER A 34 -4.73 -2.38 -11.16
C SER A 34 -3.25 -2.45 -11.58
N TYR A 35 -2.33 -2.04 -10.70
CA TYR A 35 -0.88 -1.88 -10.92
C TYR A 35 -0.19 -3.11 -11.56
N GLY A 36 -0.66 -4.33 -11.30
CA GLY A 36 -0.13 -5.56 -11.91
C GLY A 36 -0.34 -5.68 -13.44
N ASN A 37 -1.19 -4.84 -14.03
CA ASN A 37 -1.53 -4.91 -15.45
C ASN A 37 -0.58 -4.13 -16.38
N ARG A 38 0.46 -3.49 -15.85
CA ARG A 38 1.39 -2.65 -16.64
C ARG A 38 2.84 -3.17 -16.67
N ARG A 39 3.11 -4.37 -16.16
CA ARG A 39 4.48 -4.93 -16.07
C ARG A 39 4.59 -6.26 -16.79
N LEU A 40 5.79 -6.53 -17.32
CA LEU A 40 6.13 -7.87 -17.76
C LEU A 40 6.19 -8.80 -16.56
N ARG A 41 5.69 -10.02 -16.75
CA ARG A 41 5.87 -11.14 -15.83
C ARG A 41 7.33 -11.56 -15.85
N LEU A 42 7.88 -11.84 -14.67
CA LEU A 42 9.22 -12.39 -14.52
C LEU A 42 9.40 -13.70 -15.30
N ASN A 43 8.41 -14.59 -15.22
CA ASN A 43 8.40 -15.88 -15.92
C ASN A 43 7.52 -15.83 -17.17
N PRO A 44 7.97 -16.39 -18.31
CA PRO A 44 7.17 -16.46 -19.53
C PRO A 44 5.97 -17.39 -19.34
N ASN A 45 4.85 -17.03 -19.96
CA ASN A 45 3.74 -17.96 -20.15
C ASN A 45 4.11 -18.95 -21.26
N THR A 46 4.47 -20.17 -20.87
CA THR A 46 4.85 -21.25 -21.79
C THR A 46 3.67 -21.84 -22.56
N GLU A 47 2.45 -21.64 -22.07
CA GLU A 47 1.22 -22.11 -22.72
C GLU A 47 0.70 -21.10 -23.76
N HIS A 48 1.10 -19.83 -23.65
CA HIS A 48 0.73 -18.77 -24.59
C HIS A 48 1.49 -18.90 -25.92
N LYS A 49 0.73 -18.87 -27.03
CA LYS A 49 1.29 -18.83 -28.37
C LYS A 49 1.35 -17.37 -28.85
N PRO A 50 2.54 -16.77 -28.96
CA PRO A 50 2.66 -15.39 -29.39
C PRO A 50 2.24 -15.22 -30.85
N GLU A 51 1.75 -14.03 -31.19
CA GLU A 51 1.37 -13.66 -32.54
C GLU A 51 2.60 -13.47 -33.45
N ARG A 52 2.35 -13.36 -34.76
CA ARG A 52 3.39 -13.01 -35.73
C ARG A 52 3.54 -11.49 -35.78
N TYR A 53 4.78 -11.04 -35.91
CA TYR A 53 5.16 -9.62 -35.93
C TYR A 53 6.08 -9.28 -37.11
N ASP A 54 6.09 -10.14 -38.13
CA ASP A 54 7.00 -10.03 -39.28
C ASP A 54 6.62 -8.85 -40.21
N ASP A 55 5.41 -8.32 -40.05
CA ASP A 55 4.82 -7.15 -40.72
C ASP A 55 5.15 -5.82 -40.05
N LEU A 56 5.77 -5.82 -38.86
CA LEU A 56 6.18 -4.58 -38.20
C LEU A 56 7.40 -3.99 -38.93
N GLU A 57 7.24 -2.83 -39.56
CA GLU A 57 8.35 -1.95 -39.95
C GLU A 57 8.98 -1.35 -38.68
N ALA A 58 9.67 -2.18 -37.90
CA ALA A 58 10.37 -1.80 -36.68
C ALA A 58 11.88 -1.92 -36.87
N GLU A 59 12.66 -1.08 -36.17
CA GLU A 59 14.14 -1.17 -36.12
C GLU A 59 14.64 -2.46 -35.44
N LEU A 60 13.73 -3.31 -34.97
CA LEU A 60 14.01 -4.44 -34.09
C LEU A 60 13.50 -5.74 -34.67
N ASP A 61 14.25 -6.81 -34.41
CA ASP A 61 13.90 -8.14 -34.85
C ASP A 61 12.50 -8.56 -34.32
N PRO A 62 11.58 -9.02 -35.20
CA PRO A 62 10.26 -9.52 -34.82
C PRO A 62 10.25 -10.59 -33.71
N SER A 63 11.36 -11.32 -33.53
CA SER A 63 11.54 -12.28 -32.44
C SER A 63 11.52 -11.66 -31.04
N ILE A 64 11.92 -10.39 -30.90
CA ILE A 64 11.89 -9.66 -29.63
C ILE A 64 10.44 -9.49 -29.16
N PHE A 65 9.54 -9.09 -30.07
CA PHE A 65 8.11 -8.97 -29.78
C PHE A 65 7.48 -10.33 -29.45
N ARG A 66 7.84 -11.40 -30.17
CA ARG A 66 7.37 -12.76 -29.85
C ARG A 66 7.80 -13.21 -28.45
N SER A 67 9.03 -12.88 -28.06
CA SER A 67 9.56 -13.19 -26.74
C SER A 67 8.82 -12.40 -25.67
N LEU A 68 8.74 -11.08 -25.83
CA LEU A 68 8.08 -10.17 -24.89
C LEU A 68 6.60 -10.47 -24.70
N GLU A 69 5.90 -10.88 -25.75
CA GLU A 69 4.48 -11.20 -25.65
C GLU A 69 4.21 -12.29 -24.61
N ARG A 70 5.08 -13.31 -24.53
CA ARG A 70 4.95 -14.39 -23.52
C ARG A 70 5.08 -13.88 -22.10
N HIS A 71 5.74 -12.74 -21.91
CA HIS A 71 5.90 -12.10 -20.61
C HIS A 71 4.80 -11.07 -20.34
N LEU A 72 3.81 -10.86 -21.20
CA LEU A 72 2.75 -9.90 -20.91
C LEU A 72 1.89 -10.37 -19.72
N PRO A 73 1.32 -9.43 -18.94
CA PRO A 73 0.39 -9.76 -17.88
C PRO A 73 -0.90 -10.37 -18.48
N PRO A 74 -1.66 -11.20 -17.74
CA PRO A 74 -2.83 -11.90 -18.28
C PRO A 74 -3.86 -10.98 -18.94
N SER A 75 -4.06 -9.78 -18.38
CA SER A 75 -4.95 -8.75 -18.95
C SER A 75 -4.50 -8.21 -20.31
N MET A 76 -3.20 -8.24 -20.59
CA MET A 76 -2.62 -7.81 -21.86
C MET A 76 -2.46 -8.96 -22.86
N LEU A 77 -2.35 -10.21 -22.42
CA LEU A 77 -2.31 -11.38 -23.31
C LEU A 77 -3.60 -11.52 -24.13
N GLU A 78 -4.74 -11.23 -23.49
CA GLU A 78 -6.09 -11.25 -24.09
C GLU A 78 -6.42 -9.96 -24.88
N ALA A 79 -5.52 -8.97 -24.87
CA ALA A 79 -5.75 -7.71 -25.56
C ALA A 79 -5.56 -7.84 -27.08
N PRO A 80 -6.17 -6.95 -27.89
CA PRO A 80 -5.94 -6.90 -29.33
C PRO A 80 -4.45 -6.73 -29.66
N ARG A 81 -4.02 -7.33 -30.78
CA ARG A 81 -2.64 -7.33 -31.27
C ARG A 81 -1.99 -5.94 -31.25
N ASP A 82 -2.67 -4.93 -31.77
CA ASP A 82 -2.12 -3.56 -31.86
C ASP A 82 -1.85 -2.97 -30.47
N SER A 83 -2.72 -3.26 -29.49
CA SER A 83 -2.52 -2.86 -28.09
C SER A 83 -1.32 -3.57 -27.47
N LYS A 84 -1.12 -4.86 -27.76
CA LYS A 84 0.06 -5.62 -27.33
C LYS A 84 1.34 -5.06 -27.97
N VAL A 85 1.32 -4.76 -29.26
CA VAL A 85 2.45 -4.14 -29.98
C VAL A 85 2.80 -2.79 -29.38
N GLN A 86 1.81 -1.92 -29.15
CA GLN A 86 2.04 -0.60 -28.57
C GLN A 86 2.65 -0.73 -27.17
N PHE A 87 2.12 -1.62 -26.33
CA PHE A 87 2.63 -1.88 -25.00
C PHE A 87 4.06 -2.43 -25.02
N MET A 88 4.37 -3.38 -25.91
CA MET A 88 5.73 -3.91 -26.08
C MET A 88 6.68 -2.85 -26.64
N LYS A 89 6.26 -2.02 -27.61
CA LYS A 89 7.07 -0.89 -28.12
C LYS A 89 7.38 0.10 -27.01
N GLU A 90 6.42 0.44 -26.16
CA GLU A 90 6.65 1.29 -24.99
C GLU A 90 7.64 0.68 -24.00
N ILE A 91 7.60 -0.64 -23.80
CA ILE A 91 8.59 -1.33 -22.98
C ILE A 91 9.96 -1.25 -23.66
N ILE A 92 10.07 -1.69 -24.92
CA ILE A 92 11.36 -1.76 -25.61
C ILE A 92 11.99 -0.38 -25.76
N ALA A 93 11.21 0.66 -26.02
CA ALA A 93 11.69 2.04 -26.05
C ALA A 93 12.35 2.46 -24.73
N ARG A 94 11.90 1.93 -23.58
CA ARG A 94 12.57 2.15 -22.29
C ARG A 94 13.95 1.51 -22.23
N TYR A 95 14.21 0.44 -22.98
CA TYR A 95 15.47 -0.34 -22.96
C TYR A 95 16.45 0.05 -24.08
N LEU A 96 15.97 0.56 -25.22
CA LEU A 96 16.82 0.91 -26.36
C LEU A 96 17.44 2.31 -26.28
N SER A 97 16.93 3.19 -25.42
CA SER A 97 17.56 4.47 -25.11
C SER A 97 18.83 4.31 -24.24
N ASP A 98 19.65 3.31 -24.55
CA ASP A 98 20.71 2.75 -23.72
C ASP A 98 21.99 3.63 -23.67
N GLY A 99 21.96 4.81 -24.30
CA GLY A 99 22.96 5.85 -24.08
C GLY A 99 22.73 6.62 -22.76
N GLU A 100 21.52 6.58 -22.21
CA GLU A 100 21.09 7.47 -21.12
C GLU A 100 20.10 6.74 -20.21
N ARG A 101 20.41 5.56 -19.68
CA ARG A 101 19.78 5.08 -18.43
C ARG A 101 20.66 5.50 -17.27
N THR A 102 20.07 5.90 -16.13
CA THR A 102 20.83 5.98 -14.87
C THR A 102 21.51 4.65 -14.64
N ARG A 103 22.84 4.63 -14.73
CA ARG A 103 23.59 3.51 -14.17
C ARG A 103 23.31 3.54 -12.67
N PRO A 104 22.92 2.40 -12.06
CA PRO A 104 22.78 2.31 -10.63
C PRO A 104 24.00 2.89 -9.93
N LEU A 105 23.79 3.83 -9.03
CA LEU A 105 24.88 4.43 -8.25
C LEU A 105 25.37 3.44 -7.20
N HIS A 106 24.42 2.72 -6.58
CA HIS A 106 24.62 1.77 -5.51
C HIS A 106 24.06 0.39 -5.90
N LYS A 107 24.88 -0.39 -6.62
CA LYS A 107 24.52 -1.74 -7.09
C LYS A 107 24.18 -2.70 -5.95
N GLU A 108 24.73 -2.45 -4.76
CA GLU A 108 24.45 -3.17 -3.53
C GLU A 108 22.98 -3.09 -3.10
N LEU A 109 22.23 -2.04 -3.49
CA LEU A 109 20.80 -1.93 -3.17
C LEU A 109 19.93 -2.93 -3.92
N TYR A 110 20.41 -3.47 -5.03
CA TYR A 110 19.61 -4.31 -5.93
C TYR A 110 19.54 -5.77 -5.48
N ASN A 111 20.32 -6.13 -4.46
CA ASN A 111 20.28 -7.45 -3.84
C ASN A 111 20.24 -7.29 -2.32
N VAL A 112 19.30 -7.96 -1.64
CA VAL A 112 19.20 -7.86 -0.18
C VAL A 112 20.46 -8.43 0.47
N HIS A 113 21.13 -7.58 1.24
CA HIS A 113 22.26 -7.93 2.08
C HIS A 113 21.90 -7.63 3.56
N PRO A 114 21.30 -8.59 4.29
CA PRO A 114 20.59 -8.31 5.54
C PRO A 114 21.44 -7.59 6.60
N THR A 115 22.71 -7.96 6.75
CA THR A 115 23.64 -7.38 7.72
C THR A 115 24.07 -5.96 7.40
N THR A 116 23.92 -5.53 6.15
CA THR A 116 24.23 -4.16 5.71
C THR A 116 22.97 -3.28 5.64
N PHE A 117 21.80 -3.89 5.43
CA PHE A 117 20.54 -3.17 5.28
C PHE A 117 19.88 -2.92 6.63
N PHE A 118 19.89 -3.92 7.50
CA PHE A 118 19.10 -3.92 8.71
C PHE A 118 19.95 -3.79 9.97
N VAL A 119 19.36 -3.25 11.02
CA VAL A 119 19.98 -3.21 12.34
C VAL A 119 20.14 -4.64 12.90
N PRO A 120 21.20 -4.95 13.67
CA PRO A 120 21.47 -6.31 14.12
C PRO A 120 20.34 -6.96 14.94
N SER A 121 19.62 -6.16 15.75
CA SER A 121 18.47 -6.65 16.52
C SER A 121 17.34 -7.14 15.62
N PHE A 122 17.08 -6.43 14.50
CA PHE A 122 16.07 -6.82 13.53
C PHE A 122 16.46 -8.12 12.82
N VAL A 123 17.70 -8.22 12.32
CA VAL A 123 18.20 -9.46 11.68
C VAL A 123 18.11 -10.65 12.63
N LYS A 124 18.48 -10.45 13.90
CA LYS A 124 18.40 -11.51 14.90
C LYS A 124 16.96 -11.99 15.09
N ALA A 125 16.00 -11.08 15.25
CA ALA A 125 14.60 -11.44 15.43
C ALA A 125 14.02 -12.18 14.20
N ILE A 126 14.37 -11.74 12.99
CA ILE A 126 13.97 -12.41 11.75
C ILE A 126 14.56 -13.83 11.65
N ASN A 127 15.82 -14.02 12.06
CA ASN A 127 16.44 -15.34 12.07
C ASN A 127 15.83 -16.29 13.11
N GLU A 128 15.45 -15.77 14.28
CA GLU A 128 14.75 -16.55 15.31
C GLU A 128 13.31 -16.88 14.88
N ASN A 129 12.65 -15.96 14.17
CA ASN A 129 11.34 -16.14 13.55
C ASN A 129 10.25 -16.62 14.53
N THR A 130 10.23 -16.05 15.73
CA THR A 130 9.22 -16.31 16.76
C THR A 130 8.46 -15.05 17.13
N GLU A 131 7.21 -15.20 17.58
CA GLU A 131 6.43 -14.09 18.11
C GLU A 131 7.17 -13.35 19.24
N GLU A 132 7.82 -14.08 20.15
CA GLU A 132 8.62 -13.49 21.23
C GLU A 132 9.77 -12.64 20.68
N SER A 133 10.54 -13.17 19.71
CA SER A 133 11.65 -12.44 19.10
C SER A 133 11.21 -11.14 18.42
N PHE A 134 10.05 -11.12 17.76
CA PHE A 134 9.50 -9.92 17.16
C PHE A 134 9.01 -8.93 18.22
N ARG A 135 8.27 -9.40 19.23
CA ARG A 135 7.80 -8.55 20.33
C ARG A 135 8.94 -7.90 21.11
N ASN A 136 10.09 -8.56 21.19
CA ASN A 136 11.28 -8.01 21.86
C ASN A 136 11.89 -6.79 21.16
N ILE A 137 11.63 -6.60 19.86
CA ILE A 137 12.18 -5.47 19.08
C ILE A 137 11.12 -4.43 18.66
N MET A 138 9.83 -4.71 18.89
CA MET A 138 8.71 -3.87 18.44
C MET A 138 7.97 -3.28 19.64
N SER A 139 7.53 -2.03 19.49
CA SER A 139 6.55 -1.40 20.38
C SER A 139 5.22 -1.25 19.66
N GLU A 140 4.11 -1.44 20.38
CA GLU A 140 2.74 -1.21 19.88
C GLU A 140 2.13 0.02 20.59
N PRO A 141 2.50 1.25 20.18
CA PRO A 141 2.03 2.47 20.85
C PRO A 141 0.53 2.76 20.65
N SER A 142 -0.08 2.13 19.64
CA SER A 142 -1.52 2.18 19.38
C SER A 142 -1.95 0.81 18.85
N PRO A 143 -3.19 0.36 19.11
CA PRO A 143 -3.66 -0.95 18.66
C PRO A 143 -3.36 -1.19 17.17
N LYS A 144 -2.63 -2.28 16.89
CA LYS A 144 -2.24 -2.72 15.54
C LYS A 144 -1.40 -1.70 14.75
N VAL A 145 -0.70 -0.81 15.44
CA VAL A 145 0.36 0.05 14.90
C VAL A 145 1.64 -0.31 15.61
N TYR A 146 2.59 -0.91 14.89
CA TYR A 146 3.86 -1.34 15.46
C TYR A 146 4.99 -0.45 14.98
N THR A 147 5.92 -0.13 15.88
CA THR A 147 7.09 0.70 15.61
C THR A 147 8.36 -0.02 16.03
N PHE A 148 9.41 0.04 15.21
CA PHE A 148 10.68 -0.65 15.48
C PHE A 148 11.83 -0.04 14.69
N ALA A 149 13.05 -0.17 15.22
CA ALA A 149 14.27 0.13 14.46
C ALA A 149 14.49 -0.96 13.41
N MET A 150 14.65 -0.58 12.15
CA MET A 150 14.73 -1.53 11.04
C MET A 150 15.98 -1.34 10.21
N LEU A 151 16.21 -0.14 9.66
CA LEU A 151 17.26 0.11 8.69
C LEU A 151 18.54 0.65 9.35
N GLN A 152 19.69 0.29 8.80
CA GLN A 152 20.94 0.96 9.13
C GLN A 152 20.96 2.38 8.53
N PRO A 153 21.58 3.36 9.22
CA PRO A 153 21.71 4.72 8.69
C PRO A 153 22.40 4.76 7.32
N THR A 154 23.41 3.91 7.10
CA THR A 154 24.12 3.76 5.83
C THR A 154 23.20 3.30 4.71
N PHE A 155 22.30 2.36 4.97
CA PHE A 155 21.30 1.95 3.97
C PHE A 155 20.35 3.10 3.63
N CYS A 156 19.89 3.86 4.62
CA CYS A 156 19.07 5.04 4.36
C CYS A 156 19.79 6.04 3.45
N GLU A 157 21.08 6.30 3.69
CA GLU A 157 21.91 7.17 2.83
C GLU A 157 21.98 6.65 1.39
N LEU A 158 22.36 5.38 1.21
CA LEU A 158 22.50 4.78 -0.12
C LEU A 158 21.18 4.84 -0.91
N LEU A 159 20.05 4.53 -0.26
CA LEU A 159 18.75 4.56 -0.92
C LEU A 159 18.34 5.98 -1.30
N LEU A 160 18.62 6.97 -0.45
CA LEU A 160 18.37 8.38 -0.77
C LEU A 160 19.22 8.84 -1.97
N ASP A 161 20.51 8.52 -1.98
CA ASP A 161 21.41 8.86 -3.07
C ASP A 161 20.97 8.21 -4.40
N GLU A 162 20.46 6.98 -4.37
CA GLU A 162 19.94 6.29 -5.55
C GLU A 162 18.64 6.93 -6.06
N VAL A 163 17.73 7.32 -5.16
CA VAL A 163 16.50 8.05 -5.53
C VAL A 163 16.85 9.39 -6.17
N GLU A 164 17.77 10.17 -5.56
CA GLU A 164 18.22 11.44 -6.12
C GLU A 164 18.90 11.27 -7.48
N ASN A 165 19.69 10.21 -7.66
CA ASN A 165 20.30 9.87 -8.93
C ASN A 165 19.24 9.61 -10.01
N PHE A 166 18.22 8.83 -9.68
CA PHE A 166 17.09 8.57 -10.56
C PHE A 166 16.33 9.86 -10.91
N GLU A 167 15.97 10.68 -9.92
CA GLU A 167 15.25 11.94 -10.17
C GLU A 167 16.05 12.93 -11.02
N ARG A 168 17.36 13.08 -10.76
CA ARG A 168 18.24 13.93 -11.57
C ARG A 168 18.22 13.53 -13.04
N TRP A 169 18.20 12.23 -13.31
CA TRP A 169 18.13 11.72 -14.67
C TRP A 169 16.76 11.97 -15.29
N VAL A 170 15.67 11.68 -14.59
CA VAL A 170 14.30 11.96 -15.04
C VAL A 170 14.17 13.42 -15.48
N ASP A 171 14.72 14.34 -14.69
CA ASP A 171 14.74 15.77 -14.97
C ASP A 171 15.65 16.13 -16.16
N ALA A 172 16.79 15.46 -16.32
CA ALA A 172 17.71 15.68 -17.43
C ALA A 172 17.11 15.24 -18.77
N VAL A 173 16.52 14.04 -18.81
CA VAL A 173 15.93 13.47 -20.03
C VAL A 173 14.48 13.91 -20.27
N LYS A 174 13.90 14.70 -19.36
CA LYS A 174 12.49 15.17 -19.38
C LYS A 174 11.50 14.02 -19.53
N PHE A 175 11.82 12.88 -18.92
CA PHE A 175 10.97 11.69 -18.97
C PHE A 175 9.82 11.83 -17.96
N LYS A 176 8.64 11.36 -18.33
CA LYS A 176 7.48 11.37 -17.42
C LYS A 176 7.43 10.06 -16.65
N ILE A 177 7.84 10.09 -15.38
CA ILE A 177 7.73 8.94 -14.48
C ILE A 177 6.33 8.79 -13.89
N MET A 178 6.03 7.58 -13.40
CA MET A 178 4.88 7.36 -12.55
C MET A 178 5.14 8.00 -11.19
N ARG A 179 4.10 8.64 -10.64
CA ARG A 179 4.13 9.18 -9.28
C ARG A 179 3.79 8.09 -8.27
N PRO A 180 4.24 8.23 -7.01
CA PRO A 180 4.20 7.15 -6.04
C PRO A 180 2.79 6.60 -5.81
N ASN A 181 1.79 7.48 -5.78
CA ASN A 181 0.39 7.13 -5.70
C ASN A 181 -0.46 8.29 -6.26
N THR A 182 -1.78 8.20 -6.13
CA THR A 182 -2.71 9.22 -6.65
C THR A 182 -2.79 10.49 -5.81
N MET A 183 -2.24 10.49 -4.59
CA MET A 183 -2.31 11.58 -3.62
C MET A 183 -0.99 12.35 -3.46
N ASN A 184 0.15 11.71 -3.75
CA ASN A 184 1.48 12.30 -3.69
C ASN A 184 1.97 12.76 -5.07
N LYS A 185 2.53 13.98 -5.11
CA LYS A 185 3.10 14.57 -6.33
C LYS A 185 4.59 14.32 -6.46
N TYR A 186 5.28 14.09 -5.34
CA TYR A 186 6.74 13.96 -5.28
C TYR A 186 7.19 12.62 -4.72
N GLY A 187 8.37 12.18 -5.15
CA GLY A 187 8.90 10.84 -4.95
C GLY A 187 8.79 9.96 -6.18
N ALA A 188 9.25 8.72 -6.03
CA ALA A 188 9.42 7.75 -7.11
C ALA A 188 8.97 6.34 -6.72
N VAL A 189 8.53 5.56 -7.71
CA VAL A 189 8.29 4.11 -7.59
C VAL A 189 9.62 3.39 -7.75
N LEU A 190 10.01 2.59 -6.76
CA LEU A 190 11.35 1.98 -6.71
C LEU A 190 11.58 0.91 -7.78
N ASP A 191 10.51 0.23 -8.20
CA ASP A 191 10.57 -0.77 -9.26
C ASP A 191 10.91 -0.14 -10.62
N ASP A 192 10.55 1.13 -10.84
CA ASP A 192 10.79 1.82 -12.12
C ASP A 192 12.28 2.03 -12.41
N PHE A 193 13.14 1.93 -11.38
CA PHE A 193 14.60 1.95 -11.53
C PHE A 193 15.28 0.69 -10.99
N GLY A 194 14.53 -0.41 -10.89
CA GLY A 194 15.05 -1.78 -10.82
C GLY A 194 15.18 -2.41 -9.43
N LEU A 195 14.58 -1.82 -8.39
CA LEU A 195 14.62 -2.38 -7.03
C LEU A 195 13.57 -3.47 -6.75
N GLU A 196 12.80 -3.90 -7.76
CA GLU A 196 11.72 -4.89 -7.64
C GLU A 196 12.19 -6.21 -7.00
N ALA A 197 13.32 -6.76 -7.42
CA ALA A 197 13.85 -8.01 -6.84
C ALA A 197 14.22 -7.85 -5.36
N MET A 198 14.75 -6.68 -4.97
CA MET A 198 15.07 -6.38 -3.58
C MET A 198 13.78 -6.27 -2.76
N LEU A 199 12.77 -5.56 -3.27
CA LEU A 199 11.50 -5.34 -2.58
C LEU A 199 10.66 -6.62 -2.44
N ASN A 200 10.69 -7.51 -3.43
CA ASN A 200 10.09 -8.85 -3.32
C ASN A 200 10.69 -9.63 -2.15
N LYS A 201 12.03 -9.69 -2.05
CA LYS A 201 12.71 -10.33 -0.91
C LYS A 201 12.42 -9.64 0.41
N LEU A 202 12.39 -8.30 0.44
CA LEU A 202 12.02 -7.53 1.62
C LEU A 202 10.63 -7.95 2.12
N MET A 203 9.65 -8.05 1.22
CA MET A 203 8.30 -8.51 1.56
C MET A 203 8.32 -9.96 2.05
N GLU A 204 8.81 -10.89 1.23
CA GLU A 204 8.71 -12.34 1.46
C GLU A 204 9.48 -12.80 2.69
N GLU A 205 10.72 -12.35 2.85
CA GLU A 205 11.64 -12.86 3.88
C GLU A 205 11.56 -12.08 5.19
N PHE A 206 11.07 -10.83 5.19
CA PHE A 206 11.11 -9.96 6.38
C PHE A 206 9.73 -9.48 6.81
N ILE A 207 8.86 -9.04 5.87
CA ILE A 207 7.56 -8.48 6.23
C ILE A 207 6.49 -9.57 6.42
N CYS A 208 6.45 -10.60 5.58
CA CYS A 208 5.51 -11.72 5.71
C CYS A 208 5.63 -12.47 7.05
N PRO A 209 6.84 -12.79 7.58
CA PRO A 209 6.98 -13.43 8.88
C PRO A 209 6.38 -12.61 10.03
N ILE A 210 6.65 -11.30 10.06
CA ILE A 210 6.09 -10.38 11.05
C ILE A 210 4.56 -10.28 10.87
N SER A 211 4.11 -10.15 9.62
CA SER A 211 2.70 -9.96 9.29
C SER A 211 1.84 -11.17 9.63
N LYS A 212 2.38 -12.38 9.47
CA LYS A 212 1.74 -13.63 9.90
C LYS A 212 1.38 -13.62 11.39
N VAL A 213 2.20 -13.01 12.23
CA VAL A 213 1.99 -12.96 13.69
C VAL A 213 1.03 -11.84 14.07
N PHE A 214 1.24 -10.63 13.54
CA PHE A 214 0.56 -9.44 14.05
C PHE A 214 -0.71 -9.05 13.27
N PHE A 215 -0.84 -9.54 12.04
CA PHE A 215 -1.95 -9.23 11.12
C PHE A 215 -2.59 -10.49 10.49
N PRO A 216 -2.86 -11.57 11.25
CA PRO A 216 -3.48 -12.78 10.70
C PRO A 216 -4.87 -12.51 10.10
N GLU A 217 -5.60 -11.53 10.64
CA GLU A 217 -6.97 -11.19 10.23
C GLU A 217 -7.08 -10.56 8.84
N VAL A 218 -5.97 -10.09 8.27
CA VAL A 218 -5.91 -9.57 6.89
C VAL A 218 -5.11 -10.47 5.96
N GLY A 219 -4.76 -11.68 6.40
CA GLY A 219 -3.95 -12.60 5.60
C GLY A 219 -2.49 -12.21 5.53
N GLY A 220 -1.90 -11.75 6.64
CA GLY A 220 -0.47 -11.38 6.69
C GLY A 220 0.49 -12.51 6.31
N SER A 221 0.05 -13.77 6.30
CA SER A 221 0.85 -14.93 5.82
C SER A 221 0.71 -15.24 4.32
N THR A 222 -0.14 -14.51 3.58
CA THR A 222 -0.45 -14.79 2.17
C THR A 222 -0.23 -13.57 1.28
N LEU A 223 0.59 -12.61 1.72
CA LEU A 223 1.01 -11.47 0.92
C LEU A 223 1.91 -11.96 -0.22
N ASP A 224 1.60 -11.56 -1.45
CA ASP A 224 2.25 -12.04 -2.68
C ASP A 224 2.50 -10.93 -3.73
N SER A 225 2.16 -9.68 -3.40
CA SER A 225 2.35 -8.53 -4.26
C SER A 225 2.75 -7.31 -3.43
N HIS A 226 3.61 -6.47 -3.99
CA HIS A 226 3.99 -5.22 -3.35
C HIS A 226 3.87 -4.02 -4.29
N HIS A 227 3.75 -2.84 -3.70
CA HIS A 227 3.97 -1.56 -4.35
C HIS A 227 4.93 -0.75 -3.47
N GLY A 228 6.19 -0.66 -3.91
CA GLY A 228 7.27 -0.02 -3.17
C GLY A 228 7.64 1.33 -3.76
N PHE A 229 7.62 2.38 -2.94
CA PHE A 229 7.83 3.74 -3.40
C PHE A 229 8.37 4.64 -2.28
N VAL A 230 8.96 5.76 -2.67
CA VAL A 230 9.30 6.84 -1.74
C VAL A 230 8.36 8.02 -1.93
N VAL A 231 8.11 8.73 -0.83
CA VAL A 231 7.36 10.00 -0.82
C VAL A 231 8.23 11.07 -0.20
N GLU A 232 8.08 12.29 -0.70
CA GLU A 232 8.91 13.44 -0.33
C GLU A 232 8.05 14.60 0.15
N TYR A 233 8.35 15.08 1.36
CA TYR A 233 7.64 16.20 1.97
C TYR A 233 8.58 17.34 2.37
N GLY A 234 8.16 18.58 2.13
CA GLY A 234 8.94 19.79 2.39
C GLY A 234 8.38 21.01 1.69
N LYS A 235 9.09 22.14 1.78
CA LYS A 235 8.62 23.45 1.29
C LYS A 235 8.28 23.48 -0.21
N ASP A 236 9.08 22.81 -1.03
CA ASP A 236 8.92 22.75 -2.49
C ASP A 236 8.52 21.34 -2.99
N LYS A 237 7.89 20.58 -2.08
CA LYS A 237 7.44 19.20 -2.26
C LYS A 237 5.98 19.08 -1.77
N ASP A 238 5.50 17.88 -1.46
CA ASP A 238 4.22 17.75 -0.75
C ASP A 238 4.38 18.32 0.67
N VAL A 239 3.40 19.05 1.20
CA VAL A 239 3.51 19.63 2.55
C VAL A 239 2.95 18.69 3.60
N GLU A 240 1.79 18.10 3.30
CA GLU A 240 1.03 17.20 4.15
C GLU A 240 0.30 16.17 3.28
N LEU A 241 -0.34 15.19 3.93
CA LEU A 241 -1.20 14.23 3.24
C LEU A 241 -2.50 14.06 4.03
N GLY A 242 -3.61 14.35 3.35
CA GLY A 242 -4.94 14.31 3.94
C GLY A 242 -5.34 12.94 4.46
N PHE A 243 -6.46 12.89 5.17
CA PHE A 243 -6.99 11.66 5.78
C PHE A 243 -7.34 10.59 4.72
N HIS A 244 -6.79 9.38 4.88
CA HIS A 244 -6.97 8.27 3.95
C HIS A 244 -6.77 6.89 4.60
N VAL A 245 -6.87 5.86 3.77
CA VAL A 245 -6.43 4.48 4.04
C VAL A 245 -5.54 4.06 2.87
N ASP A 246 -4.67 3.09 3.10
CA ASP A 246 -3.83 2.55 2.03
C ASP A 246 -4.56 1.48 1.23
N ASP A 247 -4.18 1.35 -0.04
CA ASP A 247 -4.55 0.22 -0.88
C ASP A 247 -3.62 -0.97 -0.59
N SER A 248 -3.66 -1.46 0.65
CA SER A 248 -2.85 -2.60 1.14
C SER A 248 -3.58 -3.40 2.22
N GLU A 249 -3.12 -4.63 2.43
CA GLU A 249 -3.46 -5.42 3.60
C GLU A 249 -2.58 -4.96 4.77
N VAL A 250 -1.27 -4.84 4.52
CA VAL A 250 -0.26 -4.37 5.47
C VAL A 250 0.60 -3.30 4.78
N THR A 251 0.82 -2.20 5.48
CA THR A 251 1.72 -1.12 5.07
C THR A 251 2.94 -1.07 5.98
N LEU A 252 4.11 -1.06 5.36
CA LEU A 252 5.37 -0.69 5.99
C LEU A 252 5.72 0.74 5.58
N ASN A 253 6.02 1.60 6.55
CA ASN A 253 6.43 2.99 6.34
C ASN A 253 7.69 3.28 7.14
N ILE A 254 8.81 3.57 6.47
CA ILE A 254 10.12 3.74 7.09
C ILE A 254 10.62 5.16 6.82
N CYS A 255 11.06 5.86 7.86
CA CYS A 255 11.66 7.18 7.66
C CYS A 255 13.11 7.03 7.15
N LEU A 256 13.42 7.68 6.03
CA LEU A 256 14.78 7.73 5.45
C LEU A 256 15.47 9.07 5.74
N GLY A 257 14.70 10.17 5.72
CA GLY A 257 15.22 11.53 5.86
C GLY A 257 15.84 11.79 7.23
N LYS A 258 16.87 12.64 7.30
CA LYS A 258 17.66 12.87 8.52
C LYS A 258 17.33 14.13 9.31
N GLN A 259 16.94 15.21 8.63
CA GLN A 259 16.74 16.53 9.26
C GLN A 259 15.47 17.18 8.74
N PHE A 260 14.41 17.13 9.53
CA PHE A 260 13.14 17.80 9.29
C PHE A 260 12.39 18.03 10.61
N SER A 261 11.32 18.82 10.58
CA SER A 261 10.40 19.00 11.71
C SER A 261 8.95 18.98 11.25
N GLY A 262 8.06 18.57 12.15
CA GLY A 262 6.68 18.23 11.79
C GLY A 262 6.61 16.94 10.98
N GLY A 263 5.55 16.78 10.20
CA GLY A 263 5.36 15.60 9.37
C GLY A 263 4.92 14.36 10.14
N GLU A 264 4.34 14.51 11.33
CA GLU A 264 3.83 13.42 12.13
C GLU A 264 2.82 12.57 11.34
N LEU A 265 2.93 11.26 11.47
CA LEU A 265 1.96 10.30 10.95
C LEU A 265 0.84 10.15 11.98
N PHE A 266 -0.37 10.57 11.63
CA PHE A 266 -1.50 10.53 12.55
C PHE A 266 -2.45 9.37 12.20
N PHE A 267 -2.91 8.61 13.17
CA PHE A 267 -3.78 7.45 13.06
C PHE A 267 -5.11 7.70 13.79
N ARG A 268 -6.22 7.22 13.21
CA ARG A 268 -7.58 7.44 13.71
C ARG A 268 -8.39 6.13 13.70
N GLY A 269 -7.76 5.03 14.10
CA GLY A 269 -8.38 3.71 14.20
C GLY A 269 -8.72 3.05 12.86
N VAL A 270 -9.19 1.82 12.94
CA VAL A 270 -9.53 0.97 11.78
C VAL A 270 -11.04 0.91 11.58
N ARG A 271 -11.49 0.92 10.32
CA ARG A 271 -12.91 0.80 9.93
C ARG A 271 -13.11 -0.07 8.69
N CYS A 272 -14.28 -0.69 8.60
CA CYS A 272 -14.75 -1.30 7.35
C CYS A 272 -15.12 -0.25 6.31
N ASP A 273 -15.34 -0.67 5.06
CA ASP A 273 -15.66 0.23 3.94
C ASP A 273 -16.90 1.10 4.19
N LYS A 274 -17.92 0.55 4.83
CA LYS A 274 -19.17 1.27 5.11
C LYS A 274 -18.99 2.38 6.15
N HIS A 275 -17.99 2.27 7.04
CA HIS A 275 -17.81 3.17 8.19
C HIS A 275 -16.48 3.92 8.15
N VAL A 276 -15.76 3.91 7.03
CA VAL A 276 -14.44 4.56 6.92
C VAL A 276 -14.48 6.05 7.29
N ASN A 277 -15.60 6.72 6.99
CA ASN A 277 -15.83 8.14 7.28
C ASN A 277 -16.56 8.40 8.62
N SER A 278 -16.74 7.38 9.46
CA SER A 278 -17.33 7.58 10.79
C SER A 278 -16.43 8.44 11.68
N GLU A 279 -17.02 9.06 12.71
CA GLU A 279 -16.27 9.86 13.67
C GLU A 279 -15.14 9.08 14.33
N THR A 280 -14.07 9.81 14.67
CA THR A 280 -12.94 9.24 15.41
C THR A 280 -13.22 9.36 16.90
N GLN A 281 -13.02 8.27 17.63
CA GLN A 281 -13.11 8.27 19.09
C GLN A 281 -11.79 8.71 19.73
N PRO A 282 -11.81 9.34 20.92
CA PRO A 282 -10.59 9.83 21.58
C PRO A 282 -9.49 8.77 21.75
N GLU A 283 -9.86 7.53 22.05
CA GLU A 283 -8.94 6.39 22.21
C GLU A 283 -8.26 5.93 20.92
N GLU A 284 -8.72 6.41 19.76
CA GLU A 284 -8.18 6.07 18.45
C GLU A 284 -7.15 7.07 17.95
N ILE A 285 -6.97 8.19 18.66
CA ILE A 285 -6.08 9.28 18.28
C ILE A 285 -4.66 8.93 18.70
N PHE A 286 -3.83 8.66 17.70
CA PHE A 286 -2.39 8.46 17.90
C PHE A 286 -1.61 9.24 16.85
N ASP A 287 -0.60 9.99 17.25
CA ASP A 287 0.27 10.75 16.35
C ASP A 287 1.72 10.28 16.58
N TYR A 288 2.42 9.89 15.52
CA TYR A 288 3.77 9.33 15.54
C TYR A 288 4.78 10.30 14.90
N SER A 289 5.79 10.68 15.67
CA SER A 289 6.94 11.44 15.18
C SER A 289 7.96 10.50 14.56
N HIS A 290 8.32 10.75 13.30
CA HIS A 290 9.27 9.92 12.57
C HIS A 290 10.68 9.98 13.14
N VAL A 291 11.34 8.82 13.14
CA VAL A 291 12.75 8.66 13.49
C VAL A 291 13.48 8.00 12.32
N PRO A 292 14.60 8.54 11.82
CA PRO A 292 15.33 7.96 10.71
C PRO A 292 15.71 6.49 10.98
N GLY A 293 15.48 5.61 10.00
CA GLY A 293 15.70 4.16 10.10
C GLY A 293 14.64 3.38 10.90
N GLN A 294 13.68 4.05 11.54
CA GLN A 294 12.54 3.38 12.18
C GLN A 294 11.39 3.16 11.20
N ALA A 295 10.80 1.98 11.33
CA ALA A 295 9.63 1.54 10.62
C ALA A 295 8.36 1.70 11.46
N VAL A 296 7.26 2.03 10.80
CA VAL A 296 5.89 1.89 11.26
C VAL A 296 5.23 0.81 10.40
N LEU A 297 4.69 -0.23 11.04
CA LEU A 297 3.97 -1.30 10.38
C LEU A 297 2.53 -1.30 10.87
N HIS A 298 1.57 -1.18 9.94
CA HIS A 298 0.15 -1.10 10.27
C HIS A 298 -0.71 -1.75 9.20
N ARG A 299 -1.97 -2.03 9.54
CA ARG A 299 -2.98 -2.47 8.56
C ARG A 299 -3.22 -1.35 7.54
N GLY A 300 -3.35 -1.68 6.25
CA GLY A 300 -3.63 -0.66 5.22
C GLY A 300 -4.95 0.08 5.46
N ARG A 301 -5.94 -0.62 6.01
CA ARG A 301 -7.25 -0.06 6.43
C ARG A 301 -7.22 0.80 7.69
N HIS A 302 -6.06 0.98 8.32
CA HIS A 302 -5.93 1.93 9.42
C HIS A 302 -6.04 3.34 8.85
N ARG A 303 -7.02 4.11 9.32
CA ARG A 303 -7.24 5.46 8.82
C ARG A 303 -6.14 6.38 9.34
N HIS A 304 -5.47 7.10 8.46
CA HIS A 304 -4.32 7.91 8.83
C HIS A 304 -4.06 9.06 7.85
N GLY A 305 -3.03 9.87 8.13
CA GLY A 305 -2.53 10.90 7.24
C GLY A 305 -1.20 11.47 7.75
N ALA A 306 -0.62 12.40 7.02
CA ALA A 306 0.61 13.07 7.41
C ALA A 306 0.32 14.54 7.75
N ARG A 307 0.81 15.02 8.90
CA ARG A 307 0.83 16.43 9.24
C ARG A 307 1.79 17.21 8.33
N ALA A 308 1.70 18.53 8.37
CA ALA A 308 2.59 19.40 7.64
C ALA A 308 4.05 19.23 8.08
N THR A 309 4.94 19.02 7.11
CA THR A 309 6.38 19.15 7.33
C THR A 309 6.71 20.64 7.35
N THR A 310 7.15 21.14 8.51
CA THR A 310 7.32 22.58 8.76
C THR A 310 8.73 23.07 8.46
N SER A 311 9.72 22.17 8.48
CA SER A 311 11.10 22.46 8.05
C SER A 311 11.81 21.21 7.55
N GLY A 312 12.85 21.40 6.75
CA GLY A 312 13.68 20.32 6.20
C GLY A 312 13.00 19.52 5.10
N HIS A 313 13.55 18.33 4.83
CA HIS A 313 13.08 17.41 3.81
C HIS A 313 12.82 16.04 4.45
N ARG A 314 11.55 15.65 4.54
CA ARG A 314 11.13 14.35 5.05
C ARG A 314 10.93 13.40 3.87
N ILE A 315 11.66 12.29 3.90
CA ILE A 315 11.55 11.25 2.88
C ILE A 315 11.24 9.94 3.60
N ASN A 316 10.21 9.24 3.13
CA ASN A 316 9.83 7.95 3.69
C ASN A 316 9.74 6.90 2.58
N LEU A 317 10.24 5.70 2.87
CA LEU A 317 10.02 4.49 2.09
C LEU A 317 8.69 3.86 2.51
N LEU A 318 7.81 3.59 1.56
CA LEU A 318 6.61 2.82 1.76
C LEU A 318 6.67 1.51 0.97
N LEU A 319 6.18 0.45 1.60
CA LEU A 319 5.91 -0.82 0.95
C LEU A 319 4.47 -1.23 1.29
N TRP A 320 3.60 -1.12 0.29
CA TRP A 320 2.24 -1.63 0.38
C TRP A 320 2.23 -3.10 -0.01
N CYS A 321 1.98 -3.98 0.96
CA CYS A 321 1.92 -5.41 0.73
C CYS A 321 0.48 -5.85 0.56
N ARG A 322 0.24 -6.66 -0.47
CA ARG A 322 -1.06 -7.18 -0.84
C ARG A 322 -1.07 -8.68 -1.00
N ARG A 323 -2.25 -9.27 -0.83
CA ARG A 323 -2.53 -10.65 -1.27
C ARG A 323 -3.34 -10.64 -2.56
N SER A 324 -3.02 -11.56 -3.46
CA SER A 324 -3.89 -11.82 -4.60
C SER A 324 -5.17 -12.47 -4.09
N LYS A 325 -6.31 -11.84 -4.36
CA LYS A 325 -7.60 -12.43 -4.02
C LYS A 325 -7.85 -13.62 -4.94
N SER A 326 -7.86 -14.84 -4.40
CA SER A 326 -8.43 -15.96 -5.13
C SER A 326 -9.94 -15.73 -5.30
N MET A 327 -10.51 -16.12 -6.44
CA MET A 327 -11.95 -15.94 -6.72
C MET A 327 -12.84 -16.51 -5.60
N LEU A 328 -12.42 -17.60 -4.95
CA LEU A 328 -13.15 -18.22 -3.84
C LEU A 328 -13.25 -17.30 -2.61
N GLN A 329 -12.18 -16.59 -2.27
CA GLN A 329 -12.13 -15.75 -1.06
C GLN A 329 -12.97 -14.47 -1.22
N GLN A 330 -13.10 -13.98 -2.45
CA GLN A 330 -13.89 -12.80 -2.77
C GLN A 330 -15.39 -13.03 -2.51
N LEU A 331 -15.87 -14.27 -2.68
CA LEU A 331 -17.26 -14.67 -2.42
C LEU A 331 -17.57 -14.84 -0.93
N THR A 332 -16.56 -15.11 -0.09
CA THR A 332 -16.72 -15.28 1.37
C THR A 332 -16.66 -13.96 2.13
N ASP A 333 -15.81 -13.01 1.70
CA ASP A 333 -15.64 -11.72 2.37
C ASP A 333 -16.92 -10.84 2.27
N ASP A 334 -17.76 -11.05 1.26
CA ASP A 334 -19.07 -10.38 1.12
C ASP A 334 -20.12 -10.83 2.17
N LYS A 335 -19.87 -11.94 2.90
CA LYS A 335 -20.84 -12.52 3.86
C LYS A 335 -20.50 -12.27 5.33
N GLU A 336 -19.30 -11.84 5.67
CA GLU A 336 -18.85 -11.62 7.05
C GLU A 336 -18.72 -10.12 7.35
N LEU A 337 -19.85 -9.46 7.59
CA LEU A 337 -19.90 -8.07 8.07
C LEU A 337 -20.57 -7.97 9.44
N LEU A 338 -20.06 -8.70 10.43
CA LEU A 338 -20.43 -8.51 11.84
C LEU A 338 -19.51 -7.46 12.51
N CYS A 339 -19.40 -6.27 11.92
CA CYS A 339 -18.31 -5.32 12.23
C CYS A 339 -18.52 -4.45 13.50
N CYS A 340 -19.62 -4.58 14.25
CA CYS A 340 -19.97 -3.58 15.27
C CYS A 340 -20.02 -4.05 16.75
N ARG A 341 -19.50 -5.22 17.15
CA ARG A 341 -19.60 -5.64 18.57
C ARG A 341 -18.39 -6.26 19.27
N MET A 342 -17.25 -6.45 18.62
CA MET A 342 -16.16 -7.27 19.20
C MET A 342 -15.00 -6.53 19.88
N TYR A 343 -14.95 -5.19 19.89
CA TYR A 343 -13.86 -4.48 20.58
C TYR A 343 -14.14 -4.08 22.05
N PHE A 344 -15.29 -4.48 22.61
CA PHE A 344 -15.65 -4.17 24.01
C PHE A 344 -15.71 -5.38 24.96
N PHE A 345 -15.47 -6.62 24.51
CA PHE A 345 -15.53 -7.80 25.37
C PHE A 345 -14.15 -8.32 25.78
N SER A 346 -13.42 -7.48 26.51
CA SER A 346 -12.48 -7.96 27.53
C SER A 346 -12.86 -7.30 28.85
N MET A 347 -13.98 -7.76 29.43
CA MET A 347 -14.29 -7.70 30.87
C MET A 347 -15.67 -8.33 31.12
N ALA A 348 -15.69 -9.40 31.91
CA ALA A 348 -16.82 -9.96 32.65
C ALA A 348 -18.17 -10.11 31.91
N VAL A 349 -18.43 -11.30 31.33
CA VAL A 349 -19.80 -11.69 30.97
C VAL A 349 -20.53 -12.16 32.24
N CYS A 350 -21.45 -11.32 32.72
CA CYS A 350 -22.43 -11.67 33.75
C CYS A 350 -23.49 -12.63 33.16
N SER A 351 -23.87 -13.64 33.94
CA SER A 351 -24.70 -14.81 33.59
C SER A 351 -26.13 -14.52 33.07
N GLU A 352 -26.59 -13.27 33.04
CA GLU A 352 -27.99 -12.96 32.69
C GLU A 352 -28.23 -12.72 31.19
N CYS A 353 -27.20 -12.50 30.37
CA CYS A 353 -27.37 -12.24 28.94
C CYS A 353 -27.53 -13.50 28.07
N PHE A 354 -27.11 -14.67 28.55
CA PHE A 354 -27.20 -15.92 27.77
C PHE A 354 -28.66 -16.41 27.65
N LEU A 355 -29.50 -16.17 28.66
CA LEU A 355 -30.89 -16.61 28.69
C LEU A 355 -31.83 -15.79 27.77
N LYS A 356 -31.44 -14.58 27.35
CA LYS A 356 -32.23 -13.77 26.41
C LYS A 356 -31.97 -14.10 24.93
N LEU A 357 -30.88 -14.79 24.60
CA LEU A 357 -30.55 -15.21 23.23
C LEU A 357 -31.14 -16.57 22.86
N ALA A 358 -31.41 -17.44 23.84
CA ALA A 358 -32.02 -18.76 23.61
C ALA A 358 -33.55 -18.72 23.37
N GLY A 359 -34.22 -17.60 23.64
CA GLY A 359 -35.68 -17.50 23.61
C GLY A 359 -36.33 -17.12 22.28
N ASN A 360 -35.55 -16.81 21.22
CA ASN A 360 -36.10 -16.21 19.98
C ASN A 360 -35.74 -16.97 18.68
N LEU A 361 -35.36 -18.24 18.77
CA LEU A 361 -35.24 -19.13 17.61
C LEU A 361 -36.18 -20.31 17.80
N PHE A 362 -37.42 -20.16 17.34
CA PHE A 362 -38.30 -21.18 16.71
C PHE A 362 -39.74 -20.62 16.68
N PRO A 363 -40.34 -20.50 15.49
CA PRO A 363 -41.65 -21.13 15.38
C PRO A 363 -41.83 -21.90 14.05
N LEU A 364 -42.67 -22.93 14.14
CA LEU A 364 -43.42 -23.61 13.06
C LEU A 364 -42.70 -24.75 12.30
N PHE A 365 -42.70 -25.94 12.91
CA PHE A 365 -43.24 -27.12 12.25
C PHE A 365 -44.17 -27.85 13.22
N SER A 366 -45.47 -27.86 12.92
CA SER A 366 -46.47 -28.66 13.60
C SER A 366 -46.41 -30.10 13.08
N ILE A 367 -46.34 -31.07 13.99
CA ILE A 367 -46.70 -32.48 13.72
C ILE A 367 -47.67 -32.89 14.84
N PRO A 368 -48.80 -33.56 14.52
CA PRO A 368 -49.88 -33.80 15.46
C PRO A 368 -49.62 -34.99 16.40
N ASP A 369 -50.37 -34.96 17.51
CA ASP A 369 -50.44 -35.89 18.64
C ASP A 369 -50.33 -37.39 18.32
N LYS A 370 -49.60 -38.11 19.19
CA LYS A 370 -50.18 -39.16 20.05
C LYS A 370 -49.18 -39.72 21.07
N ALA A 371 -49.55 -39.55 22.35
CA ALA A 371 -49.66 -40.59 23.37
C ALA A 371 -48.42 -41.41 23.82
N SER A 372 -47.98 -41.05 25.05
CA SER A 372 -47.90 -41.95 26.23
C SER A 372 -46.61 -42.73 26.55
N ILE A 373 -46.39 -42.84 27.87
CA ILE A 373 -45.59 -43.82 28.66
C ILE A 373 -44.15 -43.34 28.95
N ILE A 374 -43.87 -42.72 30.11
CA ILE A 374 -43.48 -43.30 31.43
C ILE A 374 -42.26 -44.23 31.25
N THR A 375 -41.11 -44.01 31.88
CA THR A 375 -40.78 -44.57 33.21
C THR A 375 -39.39 -44.10 33.66
N LEU A 376 -39.35 -43.63 34.91
CA LEU A 376 -38.26 -43.50 35.91
C LEU A 376 -36.92 -42.88 35.53
#